data_AF-A0A7T5JFW2-F1
#
_entry.id   AF-A0A7T5JFW2-F1
#
_cell.length_a   1.000
_cell.length_b   1.000
_cell.length_c   1.000
_cell.angle_alpha   90.00
_cell.angle_beta   90.00
_cell.angle_gamma   90.00
#
_symmetry.space_group_name_H-M   'P 1'
#
loop_
_entity.id
_entity.type
_entity.pdbx_description
1 polymer ?
#
loop_
_entity_poly.entity_id
_entity_poly.type
_entity_poly.pdbx_seq_one_letter_code
_entity_poly.pdbx_strand_id
1 'polypeptide(L)'
;MLMVAILSTGLALEVYPVPAQANSVSNFLFGRRENRGGRSPNRQQGGGVRGGRLGGGVDARLPYLITPRNSFQPSDRFTVRWNPVEGATTYTVRLWLWEDANGGRQRVLWETTTANTSLVYEGNPPLAPEDFYSIEVITDQGVSSNQDAGCAIAGFSVLFPETQARLEADRANLNRQNLPPDERALALADLYLSYQMLDAAIDTLHQHIALAPTDTLHLALGDLYSLAGLNALAADHYRQGLALATDNQNELWQAVALEGLGEIDVLNNDLSEAIPHLQQAVLSYRRANEPLRANLVQQRVDLLITAQRAGMNPTPPPEVCQ
;
A
#
# COMPACT_ATOMS: atom_id res chain seq x y z
N MET A 1 17.23 46.13 9.04
CA MET A 1 18.15 45.06 9.46
C MET A 1 17.72 44.60 10.84
N LEU A 2 16.86 43.58 10.92
CA LEU A 2 16.73 42.74 12.11
C LEU A 2 16.25 41.36 11.67
N MET A 3 16.89 40.36 12.25
CA MET A 3 17.01 38.98 11.80
C MET A 3 15.76 38.13 11.99
N VAL A 4 15.66 37.16 11.10
CA VAL A 4 14.90 35.91 11.13
C VAL A 4 15.17 35.13 12.42
N ALA A 5 14.12 34.59 13.03
CA ALA A 5 14.20 33.44 13.93
C ALA A 5 13.07 32.46 13.59
N ILE A 6 13.40 31.43 12.82
CA ILE A 6 12.55 30.26 12.58
C ILE A 6 12.75 29.36 13.79
N LEU A 7 11.71 29.21 14.62
CA LEU A 7 11.70 28.23 15.70
C LEU A 7 11.38 26.86 15.09
N SER A 8 12.43 26.04 15.00
CA SER A 8 12.36 24.59 14.84
C SER A 8 11.76 23.99 16.10
N THR A 9 10.57 23.40 16.00
CA THR A 9 10.07 22.44 16.99
C THR A 9 10.05 21.06 16.33
N GLY A 10 11.12 20.32 16.56
CA GLY A 10 11.17 18.88 16.31
C GLY A 10 10.15 18.18 17.21
N LEU A 11 9.05 17.71 16.62
CA LEU A 11 8.18 16.71 17.21
C LEU A 11 8.89 15.36 17.10
N ALA A 12 9.51 14.93 18.20
CA ALA A 12 9.89 13.55 18.38
C ALA A 12 8.62 12.69 18.37
N LEU A 13 8.50 11.80 17.38
CA LEU A 13 7.51 10.73 17.36
C LEU A 13 7.81 9.79 18.53
N GLU A 14 7.12 9.98 19.65
CA GLU A 14 7.07 8.96 20.71
C GLU A 14 6.39 7.72 20.15
N VAL A 15 7.12 6.60 20.15
CA VAL A 15 6.61 5.28 19.83
C VAL A 15 5.69 4.87 20.97
N TYR A 16 4.38 4.90 20.73
CA TYR A 16 3.38 4.52 21.73
C TYR A 16 3.36 2.99 21.95
N PRO A 17 3.23 2.54 23.21
CA PRO A 17 3.05 1.13 23.52
C PRO A 17 1.63 0.68 23.15
N VAL A 18 1.57 -0.38 22.36
CA VAL A 18 0.35 -1.14 22.05
C VAL A 18 -0.30 -1.63 23.36
N PRO A 19 -1.63 -1.49 23.55
CA PRO A 19 -2.32 -2.01 24.73
C PRO A 19 -2.15 -3.53 24.84
N ALA A 20 -1.82 -4.00 26.05
CA ALA A 20 -1.37 -5.37 26.37
C ALA A 20 -2.41 -6.50 26.18
N GLN A 21 -3.52 -6.24 25.49
CA GLN A 21 -4.57 -7.21 25.12
C GLN A 21 -5.00 -7.09 23.65
N ALA A 22 -4.22 -6.41 22.82
CA ALA A 22 -4.47 -6.35 21.38
C ALA A 22 -4.15 -7.71 20.74
N ASN A 23 -5.18 -8.42 20.27
CA ASN A 23 -5.02 -9.57 19.38
C ASN A 23 -4.11 -9.19 18.19
N SER A 24 -3.48 -10.18 17.54
CA SER A 24 -2.61 -10.01 16.36
C SER A 24 -3.21 -9.07 15.30
N VAL A 25 -4.54 -9.05 15.18
CA VAL A 25 -5.35 -8.18 14.32
C VAL A 25 -5.22 -6.69 14.67
N SER A 26 -5.36 -6.32 15.95
CA SER A 26 -5.20 -4.94 16.40
C SER A 26 -3.75 -4.47 16.27
N ASN A 27 -2.77 -5.37 16.40
CA ASN A 27 -1.36 -5.03 16.16
C ASN A 27 -1.08 -4.77 14.67
N PHE A 28 -1.70 -5.55 13.79
CA PHE A 28 -1.60 -5.36 12.34
C PHE A 28 -2.18 -3.99 11.93
N LEU A 29 -3.39 -3.67 12.40
CA LEU A 29 -4.12 -2.46 11.99
C LEU A 29 -3.65 -1.18 12.71
N PHE A 30 -3.44 -1.21 14.03
CA PHE A 30 -3.05 -0.03 14.80
C PHE A 30 -1.53 0.16 14.91
N GLY A 31 -0.77 -0.92 15.16
CA GLY A 31 0.67 -0.85 15.34
C GLY A 31 1.45 -0.39 14.09
N ARG A 32 0.90 -0.62 12.90
CA ARG A 32 1.56 -0.28 11.62
C ARG A 32 1.12 1.04 10.98
N ARG A 33 -0.06 1.59 11.33
CA ARG A 33 -0.46 2.95 10.90
C ARG A 33 0.51 4.02 11.43
N GLU A 34 1.22 3.72 12.52
CA GLU A 34 2.11 4.64 13.24
C GLU A 34 3.62 4.36 13.02
N ASN A 35 4.03 3.11 12.72
CA ASN A 35 5.44 2.74 12.47
C ASN A 35 5.73 2.48 10.98
N ARG A 36 6.08 3.53 10.22
CA ARG A 36 6.41 3.45 8.77
C ARG A 36 7.89 3.17 8.47
N GLY A 37 8.65 2.66 9.44
CA GLY A 37 10.10 2.51 9.38
C GLY A 37 10.57 1.06 9.31
N GLY A 38 10.14 0.27 8.31
CA GLY A 38 10.77 -1.01 8.02
C GLY A 38 12.16 -0.77 7.40
N ARG A 39 13.21 -1.41 7.94
CA ARG A 39 14.53 -1.39 7.31
C ARG A 39 14.44 -2.14 5.97
N SER A 40 14.96 -1.57 4.88
CA SER A 40 15.03 -2.25 3.58
C SER A 40 15.68 -3.64 3.75
N PRO A 41 15.07 -4.71 3.23
CA PRO A 41 15.61 -6.07 3.30
C PRO A 41 17.02 -6.18 2.70
N ASN A 42 17.29 -5.36 1.68
CA ASN A 42 18.55 -5.32 0.94
C ASN A 42 19.44 -4.22 1.53
N ARG A 43 20.20 -4.57 2.59
CA ARG A 43 20.92 -3.65 3.48
C ARG A 43 22.05 -2.81 2.85
N GLN A 44 22.32 -2.87 1.55
CA GLN A 44 23.54 -2.31 0.98
C GLN A 44 23.42 -1.18 -0.04
N GLN A 45 22.37 -1.02 -0.84
CA GLN A 45 22.31 0.12 -1.78
C GLN A 45 20.87 0.49 -2.10
N GLY A 46 20.49 1.74 -1.82
CA GLY A 46 19.54 2.59 -2.58
C GLY A 46 18.10 2.13 -2.91
N GLY A 47 17.78 0.84 -2.93
CA GLY A 47 16.47 0.30 -3.24
C GLY A 47 15.69 0.05 -1.96
N GLY A 48 14.65 0.84 -1.74
CA GLY A 48 13.70 0.64 -0.66
C GLY A 48 12.30 0.90 -1.16
N VAL A 49 11.33 0.12 -0.66
CA VAL A 49 9.91 0.47 -0.73
C VAL A 49 9.76 1.87 -0.15
N ARG A 50 9.19 2.81 -0.91
CA ARG A 50 8.98 4.16 -0.41
C ARG A 50 7.91 4.09 0.68
N GLY A 51 8.28 4.50 1.89
CA GLY A 51 7.36 4.56 3.03
C GLY A 51 6.42 5.76 2.92
N GLY A 52 5.12 5.55 3.14
CA GLY A 52 4.11 6.61 3.08
C GLY A 52 2.77 6.10 2.54
N ARG A 53 1.71 6.90 2.67
CA ARG A 53 0.48 6.68 1.90
C ARG A 53 0.69 7.30 0.52
N LEU A 54 0.45 6.53 -0.52
CA LEU A 54 0.93 6.82 -1.87
C LEU A 54 -0.24 7.12 -2.82
N GLY A 55 -0.03 8.02 -3.77
CA GLY A 55 -1.01 8.26 -4.84
C GLY A 55 -0.98 7.15 -5.89
N GLY A 56 -2.09 6.93 -6.59
CA GLY A 56 -2.16 6.05 -7.76
C GLY A 56 -3.25 4.98 -7.69
N GLY A 57 -3.40 4.23 -8.79
CA GLY A 57 -4.39 3.16 -8.90
C GLY A 57 -5.83 3.63 -8.69
N VAL A 58 -6.15 4.81 -9.26
CA VAL A 58 -7.48 5.45 -9.18
C VAL A 58 -8.16 5.52 -10.53
N ASP A 59 -7.44 5.98 -11.56
CA ASP A 59 -8.02 6.20 -12.88
C ASP A 59 -8.18 4.87 -13.63
N ALA A 60 -9.42 4.38 -13.71
CA ALA A 60 -9.78 3.14 -14.39
C ALA A 60 -9.47 3.15 -15.90
N ARG A 61 -9.21 4.32 -16.50
CA ARG A 61 -8.82 4.44 -17.91
C ARG A 61 -7.34 4.14 -18.14
N LEU A 62 -6.54 4.02 -17.07
CA LEU A 62 -5.12 3.72 -17.15
C LEU A 62 -4.86 2.24 -16.86
N PRO A 63 -3.92 1.60 -17.57
CA PRO A 63 -3.49 0.24 -17.27
C PRO A 63 -2.50 0.24 -16.10
N TYR A 64 -2.86 0.88 -14.99
CA TYR A 64 -1.96 1.01 -13.84
C TYR A 64 -1.54 -0.37 -13.33
N LEU A 65 -0.27 -0.49 -12.97
CA LEU A 65 0.30 -1.74 -12.48
C LEU A 65 -0.32 -2.08 -11.11
N ILE A 66 -0.73 -3.33 -10.93
CA ILE A 66 -1.23 -3.88 -9.67
C ILE A 66 -0.12 -4.69 -8.99
N THR A 67 0.55 -5.55 -9.75
CA THR A 67 1.67 -6.38 -9.30
C THR A 67 2.70 -6.51 -10.42
N PRO A 68 4.01 -6.43 -10.14
CA PRO A 68 4.59 -6.05 -8.86
C PRO A 68 4.52 -4.53 -8.62
N ARG A 69 4.17 -4.07 -7.41
CA ARG A 69 4.06 -2.62 -7.13
C ARG A 69 4.57 -2.25 -5.75
N ASN A 70 5.61 -1.40 -5.70
CA ASN A 70 6.24 -0.93 -4.47
C ASN A 70 6.64 -2.12 -3.57
N SER A 71 7.22 -3.17 -4.15
CA SER A 71 7.35 -4.47 -3.50
C SER A 71 8.68 -5.16 -3.77
N PHE A 72 9.04 -6.12 -2.91
CA PHE A 72 10.07 -7.11 -3.20
C PHE A 72 9.45 -8.41 -3.74
N GLN A 73 10.04 -8.94 -4.80
CA GLN A 73 9.70 -10.25 -5.35
C GLN A 73 10.58 -11.35 -4.74
N PRO A 74 10.03 -12.54 -4.44
CA PRO A 74 10.80 -13.64 -3.84
C PRO A 74 11.83 -14.26 -4.79
N SER A 75 11.61 -14.11 -6.09
CA SER A 75 12.47 -14.63 -7.15
C SER A 75 12.27 -13.83 -8.43
N ASP A 76 13.07 -14.13 -9.45
CA ASP A 76 12.93 -13.61 -10.81
C ASP A 76 11.78 -14.24 -11.61
N ARG A 77 10.96 -15.10 -10.99
CA ARG A 77 9.68 -15.58 -11.52
C ARG A 77 8.51 -15.03 -10.70
N PHE A 78 7.66 -14.21 -11.33
CA PHE A 78 6.52 -13.58 -10.67
C PHE A 78 5.39 -13.28 -11.65
N THR A 79 4.19 -13.06 -11.12
CA THR A 79 3.03 -12.65 -11.92
C THR A 79 3.01 -11.14 -12.07
N VAL A 80 2.82 -10.67 -13.30
CA VAL A 80 2.54 -9.28 -13.62
C VAL A 80 1.03 -9.12 -13.81
N ARG A 81 0.42 -8.14 -13.14
CA ARG A 81 -1.02 -7.82 -13.24
C ARG A 81 -1.23 -6.32 -13.31
N TRP A 82 -2.20 -5.89 -14.10
CA TRP A 82 -2.57 -4.48 -14.24
C TRP A 82 -4.07 -4.31 -14.35
N ASN A 83 -4.53 -3.07 -14.19
CA ASN A 83 -5.93 -2.72 -14.37
C ASN A 83 -6.35 -2.87 -15.85
N PRO A 84 -7.44 -3.61 -16.16
CA PRO A 84 -8.00 -3.61 -17.49
C PRO A 84 -8.50 -2.22 -17.89
N VAL A 85 -8.22 -1.82 -19.13
CA VAL A 85 -8.74 -0.58 -19.72
C VAL A 85 -9.89 -0.91 -20.66
N GLU A 86 -11.02 -0.24 -20.48
CA GLU A 86 -12.19 -0.40 -21.35
C GLU A 86 -11.83 -0.10 -22.81
N GLY A 87 -12.17 -1.03 -23.71
CA GLY A 87 -11.90 -0.90 -25.15
C GLY A 87 -10.48 -1.28 -25.59
N ALA A 88 -9.56 -1.56 -24.68
CA ALA A 88 -8.24 -2.07 -25.03
C ALA A 88 -8.30 -3.56 -25.40
N THR A 89 -7.72 -3.94 -26.54
CA THR A 89 -7.74 -5.34 -27.01
C THR A 89 -6.42 -6.07 -26.78
N THR A 90 -5.31 -5.33 -26.75
CA THR A 90 -3.99 -5.87 -26.43
C THR A 90 -3.18 -4.88 -25.59
N TYR A 91 -2.19 -5.42 -24.89
CA TYR A 91 -1.28 -4.70 -24.02
C TYR A 91 0.16 -5.06 -24.36
N THR A 92 1.00 -4.06 -24.56
CA THR A 92 2.46 -4.18 -24.58
C THR A 92 2.99 -3.98 -23.17
N VAL A 93 3.72 -4.97 -22.67
CA VAL A 93 4.31 -4.97 -21.32
C VAL A 93 5.82 -4.88 -21.46
N ARG A 94 6.43 -3.88 -20.81
CA ARG A 94 7.87 -3.62 -20.82
C ARG A 94 8.43 -3.72 -19.42
N LEU A 95 9.50 -4.50 -19.27
CA LEU A 95 10.33 -4.52 -18.08
C LEU A 95 11.50 -3.56 -18.25
N TRP A 96 11.64 -2.63 -17.33
CA TRP A 96 12.69 -1.62 -17.31
C TRP A 96 13.67 -1.88 -16.17
N LEU A 97 14.95 -1.67 -16.45
CA LEU A 97 16.01 -1.56 -15.45
C LEU A 97 16.34 -0.08 -15.19
N TRP A 98 16.45 0.27 -13.92
CA TRP A 98 16.94 1.56 -13.46
C TRP A 98 18.41 1.43 -13.06
N GLU A 99 19.31 2.04 -13.85
CA GLU A 99 20.76 1.85 -13.70
C GLU A 99 21.41 2.91 -12.78
N ASP A 100 20.66 3.91 -12.25
CA ASP A 100 21.17 4.85 -11.25
C ASP A 100 20.16 5.24 -10.14
N ALA A 101 20.69 5.65 -8.99
CA ALA A 101 19.92 6.21 -7.88
C ALA A 101 19.40 7.65 -8.16
N ASN A 102 19.69 8.19 -9.35
CA ASN A 102 19.46 9.59 -9.72
C ASN A 102 18.40 9.77 -10.82
N GLY A 103 17.71 8.71 -11.24
CA GLY A 103 16.36 8.80 -11.80
C GLY A 103 16.25 8.82 -13.32
N GLY A 104 17.00 7.97 -14.03
CA GLY A 104 16.67 7.65 -15.42
C GLY A 104 16.28 6.18 -15.61
N ARG A 105 15.16 5.90 -16.29
CA ARG A 105 14.95 4.58 -16.93
C ARG A 105 15.94 4.43 -18.04
N GLN A 106 16.91 3.54 -17.89
CA GLN A 106 18.02 3.49 -18.83
C GLN A 106 17.81 2.43 -19.91
N ARG A 107 17.13 1.31 -19.58
CA ARG A 107 17.06 0.17 -20.50
C ARG A 107 15.78 -0.66 -20.36
N VAL A 108 15.14 -0.93 -21.50
CA VAL A 108 14.14 -2.02 -21.62
C VAL A 108 14.88 -3.35 -21.66
N LEU A 109 14.64 -4.21 -20.68
CA LEU A 109 15.22 -5.56 -20.60
C LEU A 109 14.40 -6.60 -21.35
N TRP A 110 13.08 -6.40 -21.36
CA TRP A 110 12.14 -7.38 -21.90
C TRP A 110 10.86 -6.67 -22.32
N GLU A 111 10.26 -7.16 -23.41
CA GLU A 111 9.00 -6.68 -23.94
C GLU A 111 8.18 -7.87 -24.43
N THR A 112 6.87 -7.82 -24.22
CA THR A 112 5.92 -8.75 -24.84
C THR A 112 4.58 -8.09 -25.09
N THR A 113 3.73 -8.76 -25.87
CA THR A 113 2.34 -8.34 -26.11
C THR A 113 1.39 -9.46 -25.74
N THR A 114 0.28 -9.12 -25.11
CA THR A 114 -0.77 -10.07 -24.72
C THR A 114 -2.16 -9.43 -24.79
N ALA A 115 -3.19 -10.25 -24.97
CA ALA A 115 -4.59 -9.83 -24.84
C ALA A 115 -5.11 -9.96 -23.39
N ASN A 116 -4.36 -10.64 -22.52
CA ASN A 116 -4.72 -10.81 -21.11
C ASN A 116 -4.35 -9.57 -20.30
N THR A 117 -4.86 -9.46 -19.07
CA THR A 117 -4.53 -8.41 -18.09
C THR A 117 -3.54 -8.89 -17.01
N SER A 118 -2.96 -10.06 -17.27
CA SER A 118 -1.93 -10.66 -16.46
C SER A 118 -1.04 -11.59 -17.28
N LEU A 119 0.21 -11.72 -16.88
CA LEU A 119 1.15 -12.70 -17.42
C LEU A 119 2.14 -13.15 -16.33
N VAL A 120 2.86 -14.23 -16.59
CA VAL A 120 3.98 -14.64 -15.75
C VAL A 120 5.27 -14.20 -16.42
N TYR A 121 6.10 -13.48 -15.67
CA TYR A 121 7.49 -13.28 -16.06
C TYR A 121 8.30 -14.51 -15.65
N GLU A 122 8.94 -15.15 -16.61
CA GLU A 122 9.57 -16.47 -16.44
C GLU A 122 11.07 -16.39 -16.05
N GLY A 123 11.56 -15.23 -15.63
CA GLY A 123 12.98 -15.05 -15.25
C GLY A 123 13.94 -15.05 -16.43
N ASN A 124 13.48 -14.65 -17.61
CA ASN A 124 14.32 -14.51 -18.79
C ASN A 124 14.11 -13.13 -19.46
N PRO A 125 15.08 -12.20 -19.40
CA PRO A 125 16.42 -12.36 -18.80
C PRO A 125 16.38 -12.52 -17.26
N PRO A 126 17.43 -13.06 -16.63
CA PRO A 126 17.48 -13.12 -15.16
C PRO A 126 17.56 -11.71 -14.55
N LEU A 127 16.97 -11.54 -13.36
CA LEU A 127 16.97 -10.27 -12.62
C LEU A 127 17.92 -10.32 -11.42
N ALA A 128 18.70 -9.27 -11.23
CA ALA A 128 19.65 -9.13 -10.16
C ALA A 128 18.99 -8.53 -8.90
N PRO A 129 19.21 -9.08 -7.70
CA PRO A 129 18.62 -8.56 -6.45
C PRO A 129 19.03 -7.13 -6.06
N GLU A 130 20.16 -6.64 -6.55
CA GLU A 130 20.68 -5.29 -6.30
C GLU A 130 20.00 -4.19 -7.14
N ASP A 131 19.29 -4.58 -8.20
CA ASP A 131 18.71 -3.66 -9.15
C ASP A 131 17.28 -3.24 -8.75
N PHE A 132 16.87 -2.09 -9.28
CA PHE A 132 15.50 -1.64 -9.25
C PHE A 132 14.87 -1.76 -10.63
N TYR A 133 13.69 -2.35 -10.67
CA TYR A 133 12.94 -2.63 -11.88
C TYR A 133 11.58 -1.93 -11.86
N SER A 134 11.03 -1.65 -13.02
CA SER A 134 9.63 -1.24 -13.14
C SER A 134 8.98 -1.84 -14.37
N ILE A 135 7.66 -1.99 -14.32
CA ILE A 135 6.89 -2.44 -15.48
C ILE A 135 6.06 -1.29 -16.03
N GLU A 136 6.16 -1.09 -17.33
CA GLU A 136 5.25 -0.24 -18.09
C GLU A 136 4.27 -1.12 -18.85
N VAL A 137 2.99 -0.78 -18.78
CA VAL A 137 1.93 -1.41 -19.58
C VAL A 137 1.35 -0.35 -20.51
N ILE A 138 1.25 -0.66 -21.80
CA ILE A 138 0.74 0.24 -22.83
C ILE A 138 -0.39 -0.48 -23.57
N THR A 139 -1.55 0.15 -23.66
CA THR A 139 -2.68 -0.36 -24.47
C THR A 139 -2.38 -0.23 -25.96
N ASP A 140 -3.11 -0.97 -26.79
CA ASP A 140 -3.18 -0.79 -28.26
C ASP A 140 -3.60 0.62 -28.69
N GLN A 141 -4.25 1.37 -27.81
CA GLN A 141 -4.64 2.77 -28.01
C GLN A 141 -3.55 3.77 -27.57
N GLY A 142 -2.40 3.30 -27.07
CA GLY A 142 -1.28 4.14 -26.66
C GLY A 142 -1.38 4.72 -25.24
N VAL A 143 -2.39 4.34 -24.46
CA VAL A 143 -2.50 4.72 -23.04
C VAL A 143 -1.48 3.92 -22.22
N SER A 144 -0.65 4.60 -21.45
CA SER A 144 0.44 4.00 -20.66
C SER A 144 0.17 4.05 -19.15
N SER A 145 0.59 3.01 -18.45
CA SER A 145 0.58 2.91 -16.98
C SER A 145 1.42 4.02 -16.31
N ASN A 146 2.34 4.65 -17.05
CA ASN A 146 3.16 5.75 -16.55
C ASN A 146 2.44 7.09 -16.43
N GLN A 147 1.17 7.13 -16.84
CA GLN A 147 0.29 8.25 -16.58
C GLN A 147 -0.37 8.15 -15.19
N ASP A 148 -0.21 7.01 -14.50
CA ASP A 148 -0.71 6.83 -13.14
C ASP A 148 0.03 7.75 -12.16
N ALA A 149 -0.69 8.37 -11.23
CA ALA A 149 -0.11 9.28 -10.24
C ALA A 149 0.93 8.60 -9.32
N GLY A 150 0.85 7.27 -9.19
CA GLY A 150 1.79 6.43 -8.45
C GLY A 150 2.84 5.73 -9.30
N CYS A 151 3.05 6.15 -10.54
CA CYS A 151 3.94 5.42 -11.45
C CYS A 151 5.41 5.46 -11.00
N ALA A 152 5.86 6.53 -10.33
CA ALA A 152 7.25 6.71 -9.86
C ALA A 152 7.66 5.75 -8.74
N ILE A 153 6.68 5.14 -8.08
CA ILE A 153 6.84 4.21 -6.95
C ILE A 153 6.38 2.79 -7.32
N ALA A 154 5.87 2.59 -8.55
CA ALA A 154 5.35 1.31 -9.02
C ALA A 154 6.44 0.33 -9.46
N GLY A 155 7.67 0.49 -8.97
CA GLY A 155 8.76 -0.45 -9.22
C GLY A 155 8.88 -1.52 -8.15
N PHE A 156 9.90 -2.37 -8.31
CA PHE A 156 10.16 -3.51 -7.47
C PHE A 156 11.64 -3.92 -7.53
N SER A 157 12.06 -4.73 -6.58
CA SER A 157 13.37 -5.39 -6.56
C SER A 157 13.19 -6.88 -6.25
N VAL A 158 14.22 -7.69 -6.52
CA VAL A 158 14.22 -9.12 -6.17
C VAL A 158 14.95 -9.30 -4.84
N LEU A 159 14.48 -10.22 -3.99
CA LEU A 159 15.17 -10.57 -2.75
C LEU A 159 16.52 -11.23 -3.01
N PHE A 160 17.52 -10.93 -2.18
CA PHE A 160 18.74 -11.72 -2.15
C PHE A 160 18.45 -13.18 -1.75
N PRO A 161 19.19 -14.17 -2.28
CA PRO A 161 19.03 -15.57 -1.91
C PRO A 161 19.09 -15.83 -0.40
N GLU A 162 19.96 -15.12 0.33
CA GLU A 162 20.07 -15.23 1.79
C GLU A 162 18.83 -14.70 2.50
N THR A 163 18.23 -13.63 1.99
CA THR A 163 16.98 -13.05 2.50
C THR A 163 15.81 -13.97 2.22
N GLN A 164 15.75 -14.56 1.02
CA GLN A 164 14.76 -15.57 0.66
C GLN A 164 14.85 -16.80 1.57
N ALA A 165 16.05 -17.29 1.87
CA ALA A 165 16.24 -18.42 2.79
C ALA A 165 15.75 -18.11 4.22
N ARG A 166 15.92 -16.86 4.70
CA ARG A 166 15.40 -16.42 6.00
C ARG A 166 13.88 -16.34 6.02
N LEU A 167 13.28 -15.77 4.98
CA LEU A 167 11.81 -15.74 4.80
C LEU A 167 11.22 -17.15 4.88
N GLU A 168 11.84 -18.11 4.19
CA GLU A 168 11.39 -19.50 4.21
C GLU A 168 11.48 -20.13 5.62
N ALA A 169 12.54 -19.84 6.36
CA ALA A 169 12.68 -20.29 7.75
C ALA A 169 11.60 -19.65 8.66
N ASP A 170 11.35 -18.35 8.52
CA ASP A 170 10.32 -17.65 9.30
C ASP A 170 8.91 -18.16 8.98
N ARG A 171 8.62 -18.44 7.70
CA ARG A 171 7.36 -19.05 7.27
C ARG A 171 7.19 -20.46 7.85
N ALA A 172 8.24 -21.27 7.85
CA ALA A 172 8.23 -22.58 8.50
C ALA A 172 8.01 -22.46 10.02
N ASN A 173 8.56 -21.44 10.67
CA ASN A 173 8.32 -21.16 12.09
C ASN A 173 6.86 -20.78 12.35
N LEU A 174 6.28 -19.91 11.52
CA LEU A 174 4.88 -19.50 11.62
C LEU A 174 3.93 -20.69 11.43
N ASN A 175 4.20 -21.56 10.46
CA ASN A 175 3.40 -22.76 10.20
C ASN A 175 3.35 -23.73 11.39
N ARG A 176 4.36 -23.71 12.28
CA ARG A 176 4.41 -24.55 13.48
C ARG A 176 3.58 -24.01 14.65
N GLN A 177 3.13 -22.76 14.60
CA GLN A 177 2.39 -22.13 15.69
C GLN A 177 0.91 -22.56 15.78
N ASN A 178 0.41 -23.34 14.80
CA ASN A 178 -0.94 -23.86 14.75
C ASN A 178 -2.03 -22.80 15.02
N LEU A 179 -1.86 -21.62 14.42
CA LEU A 179 -2.79 -20.50 14.54
C LEU A 179 -4.11 -20.79 13.82
N PRO A 180 -5.24 -20.21 14.29
CA PRO A 180 -6.50 -20.20 13.54
C PRO A 180 -6.29 -19.66 12.11
N PRO A 181 -7.11 -20.09 11.11
CA PRO A 181 -6.90 -19.72 9.71
C PRO A 181 -6.75 -18.21 9.45
N ASP A 182 -7.65 -17.39 10.00
CA ASP A 182 -7.64 -15.93 9.84
C ASP A 182 -6.40 -15.30 10.48
N GLU A 183 -6.08 -15.71 11.70
CA GLU A 183 -4.88 -15.24 12.41
C GLU A 183 -3.60 -15.63 11.67
N ARG A 184 -3.57 -16.83 11.08
CA ARG A 184 -2.44 -17.29 10.27
C ARG A 184 -2.31 -16.47 8.99
N ALA A 185 -3.41 -16.14 8.32
CA ALA A 185 -3.40 -15.33 7.11
C ALA A 185 -2.86 -13.91 7.41
N LEU A 186 -3.35 -13.29 8.49
CA LEU A 186 -2.86 -11.98 8.96
C LEU A 186 -1.38 -12.04 9.36
N ALA A 187 -0.97 -13.06 10.11
CA ALA A 187 0.43 -13.21 10.53
C ALA A 187 1.38 -13.49 9.34
N LEU A 188 0.90 -14.21 8.31
CA LEU A 188 1.69 -14.44 7.11
C LEU A 188 1.80 -13.17 6.25
N ALA A 189 0.72 -12.39 6.12
CA ALA A 189 0.76 -11.08 5.49
C ALA A 189 1.70 -10.12 6.25
N ASP A 190 1.64 -10.12 7.58
CA ASP A 190 2.53 -9.35 8.45
C ASP A 190 4.01 -9.73 8.26
N LEU A 191 4.29 -11.04 8.18
CA LEU A 191 5.61 -11.56 7.86
C LEU A 191 6.09 -11.06 6.49
N TYR A 192 5.30 -11.21 5.43
CA TYR A 192 5.67 -10.70 4.09
C TYR A 192 5.93 -9.18 4.10
N LEU A 193 5.10 -8.41 4.80
CA LEU A 193 5.34 -6.97 4.97
C LEU A 193 6.66 -6.66 5.68
N SER A 194 7.10 -7.49 6.64
CA SER A 194 8.39 -7.30 7.31
C SER A 194 9.58 -7.45 6.36
N TYR A 195 9.38 -8.19 5.26
CA TYR A 195 10.29 -8.32 4.12
C TYR A 195 9.94 -7.35 2.97
N GLN A 196 9.05 -6.38 3.20
CA GLN A 196 8.58 -5.42 2.19
C GLN A 196 7.95 -6.06 0.94
N MET A 197 7.43 -7.28 1.07
CA MET A 197 6.75 -8.01 0.00
C MET A 197 5.24 -7.71 0.00
N LEU A 198 4.89 -6.46 -0.34
CA LEU A 198 3.48 -6.02 -0.47
C LEU A 198 2.63 -6.95 -1.33
N ASP A 199 3.10 -7.40 -2.49
CA ASP A 199 2.31 -8.23 -3.40
C ASP A 199 1.98 -9.59 -2.76
N ALA A 200 2.96 -10.23 -2.13
CA ALA A 200 2.74 -11.51 -1.44
C ALA A 200 1.80 -11.36 -0.23
N ALA A 201 1.86 -10.24 0.49
CA ALA A 201 0.94 -9.93 1.57
C ALA A 201 -0.50 -9.74 1.04
N ILE A 202 -0.65 -8.97 -0.04
CA ILE A 202 -1.93 -8.73 -0.72
C ILE A 202 -2.53 -10.05 -1.20
N ASP A 203 -1.76 -10.86 -1.93
CA ASP A 203 -2.22 -12.16 -2.46
C ASP A 203 -2.64 -13.10 -1.33
N THR A 204 -1.91 -13.12 -0.21
CA THR A 204 -2.24 -13.93 0.96
C THR A 204 -3.61 -13.59 1.51
N LEU A 205 -3.90 -12.31 1.74
CA LEU A 205 -5.20 -11.89 2.29
C LEU A 205 -6.31 -12.02 1.24
N HIS A 206 -6.05 -11.67 -0.02
CA HIS A 206 -7.03 -11.79 -1.10
C HIS A 206 -7.50 -13.24 -1.28
N GLN A 207 -6.58 -14.21 -1.29
CA GLN A 207 -6.93 -15.63 -1.40
C GLN A 207 -7.72 -16.12 -0.18
N HIS A 208 -7.37 -15.65 1.03
CA HIS A 208 -8.05 -16.07 2.25
C HIS A 208 -9.47 -15.48 2.35
N ILE A 209 -9.65 -14.21 2.00
CA ILE A 209 -10.95 -13.54 1.96
C ILE A 209 -11.93 -14.23 1.01
N ALA A 210 -11.46 -14.76 -0.12
CA ALA A 210 -12.29 -15.51 -1.06
C ALA A 210 -12.92 -16.78 -0.45
N LEU A 211 -12.36 -17.29 0.65
CA LEU A 211 -12.85 -18.45 1.39
C LEU A 211 -13.66 -18.05 2.63
N ALA A 212 -13.19 -17.05 3.37
CA ALA A 212 -13.77 -16.61 4.64
C ALA A 212 -13.61 -15.08 4.80
N PRO A 213 -14.55 -14.27 4.29
CA PRO A 213 -14.48 -12.82 4.43
C PRO A 213 -14.84 -12.39 5.85
N THR A 214 -14.04 -11.48 6.42
CA THR A 214 -14.33 -10.80 7.69
C THR A 214 -14.04 -9.31 7.57
N ASP A 215 -14.64 -8.51 8.43
CA ASP A 215 -14.36 -7.07 8.52
C ASP A 215 -12.85 -6.82 8.64
N THR A 216 -12.19 -7.47 9.60
CA THR A 216 -10.76 -7.31 9.87
C THR A 216 -9.85 -7.67 8.70
N LEU A 217 -10.16 -8.72 7.95
CA LEU A 217 -9.38 -9.12 6.77
C LEU A 217 -9.53 -8.09 5.65
N HIS A 218 -10.74 -7.58 5.42
CA HIS A 218 -10.96 -6.51 4.46
C HIS A 218 -10.26 -5.21 4.84
N LEU A 219 -10.29 -4.83 6.12
CA LEU A 219 -9.56 -3.66 6.61
C LEU A 219 -8.05 -3.82 6.43
N ALA A 220 -7.52 -5.01 6.74
CA ALA A 220 -6.11 -5.33 6.56
C ALA A 220 -5.69 -5.28 5.08
N LEU A 221 -6.50 -5.82 4.18
CA LEU A 221 -6.26 -5.76 2.75
C LEU A 221 -6.38 -4.33 2.19
N GLY A 222 -7.31 -3.53 2.71
CA GLY A 222 -7.41 -2.09 2.41
C GLY A 222 -6.15 -1.31 2.80
N ASP A 223 -5.60 -1.58 4.00
CA ASP A 223 -4.33 -1.00 4.45
C ASP A 223 -3.18 -1.42 3.51
N LEU A 224 -3.11 -2.70 3.11
CA LEU A 224 -2.09 -3.20 2.16
C LEU A 224 -2.18 -2.52 0.78
N TYR A 225 -3.37 -2.40 0.20
CA TYR A 225 -3.55 -1.71 -1.07
C TYR A 225 -3.22 -0.22 -0.96
N SER A 226 -3.52 0.43 0.18
CA SER A 226 -3.13 1.82 0.42
C SER A 226 -1.60 1.98 0.48
N LEU A 227 -0.88 1.03 1.08
CA LEU A 227 0.58 1.01 1.10
C LEU A 227 1.18 0.76 -0.30
N ALA A 228 0.51 0.00 -1.14
CA ALA A 228 0.89 -0.19 -2.55
C ALA A 228 0.53 1.04 -3.42
N GLY A 229 -0.23 2.01 -2.90
CA GLY A 229 -0.74 3.14 -3.67
C GLY A 229 -1.77 2.71 -4.73
N LEU A 230 -2.60 1.71 -4.40
CA LEU A 230 -3.72 1.20 -5.20
C LEU A 230 -5.02 1.69 -4.58
N ASN A 231 -5.27 2.99 -4.66
CA ASN A 231 -6.25 3.68 -3.81
C ASN A 231 -7.71 3.28 -4.10
N ALA A 232 -8.07 2.96 -5.35
CA ALA A 232 -9.42 2.46 -5.66
C ALA A 232 -9.67 1.10 -4.99
N LEU A 233 -8.72 0.16 -5.11
CA LEU A 233 -8.81 -1.17 -4.48
C LEU A 233 -8.81 -1.06 -2.95
N ALA A 234 -8.02 -0.14 -2.39
CA ALA A 234 -8.04 0.15 -0.96
C ALA A 234 -9.41 0.63 -0.49
N ALA A 235 -10.00 1.61 -1.18
CA ALA A 235 -11.34 2.12 -0.87
C ALA A 235 -12.41 1.02 -0.95
N ASP A 236 -12.36 0.17 -1.96
CA ASP A 236 -13.33 -0.93 -2.11
C ASP A 236 -13.27 -1.91 -0.94
N HIS A 237 -12.08 -2.28 -0.49
CA HIS A 237 -11.95 -3.15 0.68
C HIS A 237 -12.29 -2.45 2.00
N TYR A 238 -12.02 -1.16 2.17
CA TYR A 238 -12.54 -0.44 3.34
C TYR A 238 -14.07 -0.37 3.34
N ARG A 239 -14.73 -0.19 2.18
CA ARG A 239 -16.21 -0.23 2.09
C ARG A 239 -16.76 -1.61 2.44
N GLN A 240 -16.14 -2.68 1.94
CA GLN A 240 -16.52 -4.06 2.28
C GLN A 240 -16.34 -4.33 3.79
N GLY A 241 -15.21 -3.91 4.35
CA GLY A 241 -14.94 -3.99 5.79
C GLY A 241 -15.94 -3.18 6.63
N LEU A 242 -16.30 -1.98 6.19
CA LEU A 242 -17.30 -1.13 6.84
C LEU A 242 -18.69 -1.78 6.84
N ALA A 243 -19.10 -2.36 5.71
CA ALA A 243 -20.39 -3.07 5.61
C ALA A 243 -20.46 -4.23 6.61
N LEU A 244 -19.44 -5.09 6.64
CA LEU A 244 -19.37 -6.21 7.59
C LEU A 244 -19.30 -5.73 9.05
N ALA A 245 -18.51 -4.70 9.34
CA ALA A 245 -18.42 -4.13 10.68
C ALA A 245 -19.74 -3.48 11.14
N THR A 246 -20.53 -2.95 10.21
CA THR A 246 -21.88 -2.43 10.48
C THR A 246 -22.83 -3.56 10.80
N ASP A 247 -22.84 -4.62 9.99
CA ASP A 247 -23.67 -5.82 10.22
C ASP A 247 -23.33 -6.51 11.56
N ASN A 248 -22.04 -6.56 11.89
CA ASN A 248 -21.52 -7.10 13.15
C ASN A 248 -21.68 -6.15 14.35
N GLN A 249 -22.20 -4.93 14.14
CA GLN A 249 -22.32 -3.88 15.16
C GLN A 249 -20.97 -3.56 15.86
N ASN A 250 -19.86 -3.69 15.12
CA ASN A 250 -18.52 -3.46 15.62
C ASN A 250 -18.08 -2.01 15.37
N GLU A 251 -18.37 -1.14 16.33
CA GLU A 251 -18.05 0.30 16.27
C GLU A 251 -16.55 0.58 16.08
N LEU A 252 -15.67 -0.27 16.61
CA LEU A 252 -14.22 -0.11 16.43
C LEU A 252 -13.82 -0.31 14.96
N TRP A 253 -14.29 -1.38 14.33
CA TRP A 253 -13.96 -1.67 12.94
C TRP A 253 -14.67 -0.74 11.96
N GLN A 254 -15.88 -0.26 12.28
CA GLN A 254 -16.50 0.84 11.54
C GLN A 254 -15.60 2.09 11.56
N ALA A 255 -15.06 2.46 12.73
CA ALA A 255 -14.16 3.60 12.87
C ALA A 255 -12.88 3.46 12.04
N VAL A 256 -12.24 2.28 12.07
CA VAL A 256 -11.03 1.98 11.30
C VAL A 256 -11.28 2.04 9.80
N ALA A 257 -12.43 1.54 9.34
CA ALA A 257 -12.84 1.58 7.94
C ALA A 257 -13.08 3.01 7.45
N LEU A 258 -13.85 3.79 8.21
CA LEU A 258 -14.15 5.19 7.91
C LEU A 258 -12.89 6.06 7.91
N GLU A 259 -11.96 5.80 8.83
CA GLU A 259 -10.66 6.45 8.82
C GLU A 259 -9.84 6.07 7.58
N GLY A 260 -9.86 4.79 7.19
CA GLY A 260 -9.23 4.29 5.97
C GLY A 260 -9.76 5.00 4.72
N LEU A 261 -11.09 5.07 4.56
CA LEU A 261 -11.77 5.76 3.47
C LEU A 261 -11.41 7.25 3.44
N GLY A 262 -11.56 7.94 4.57
CA GLY A 262 -11.29 9.37 4.63
C GLY A 262 -9.85 9.71 4.25
N GLU A 263 -8.87 8.89 4.63
CA GLU A 263 -7.48 9.10 4.21
C GLU A 263 -7.22 8.71 2.74
N ILE A 264 -7.94 7.74 2.16
CA ILE A 264 -7.90 7.49 0.71
C ILE A 264 -8.46 8.70 -0.05
N ASP A 265 -9.56 9.28 0.42
CA ASP A 265 -10.14 10.47 -0.18
C ASP A 265 -9.18 11.66 -0.09
N VAL A 266 -8.44 11.80 1.03
CA VAL A 266 -7.34 12.78 1.12
C VAL A 266 -6.31 12.52 0.02
N LEU A 267 -5.82 11.29 -0.16
CA LEU A 267 -4.82 10.97 -1.19
C LEU A 267 -5.31 11.26 -2.61
N ASN A 268 -6.61 11.14 -2.84
CA ASN A 268 -7.25 11.44 -4.12
C ASN A 268 -7.61 12.92 -4.27
N ASN A 269 -7.21 13.76 -3.30
CA ASN A 269 -7.51 15.19 -3.22
C ASN A 269 -9.02 15.51 -3.20
N ASP A 270 -9.83 14.62 -2.63
CA ASP A 270 -11.27 14.78 -2.44
C ASP A 270 -11.58 15.14 -0.98
N LEU A 271 -11.34 16.41 -0.62
CA LEU A 271 -11.62 16.88 0.73
C LEU A 271 -13.12 16.92 1.07
N SER A 272 -13.98 16.97 0.05
CA SER A 272 -15.44 16.92 0.22
C SER A 272 -15.91 15.60 0.82
N GLU A 273 -15.32 14.48 0.40
CA GLU A 273 -15.64 13.15 0.94
C GLU A 273 -14.75 12.80 2.15
N ALA A 274 -13.49 13.23 2.15
CA ALA A 274 -12.55 12.92 3.22
C ALA A 274 -13.01 13.41 4.60
N ILE A 275 -13.43 14.68 4.71
CA ILE A 275 -13.80 15.29 6.00
C ILE A 275 -15.01 14.58 6.62
N PRO A 276 -16.13 14.36 5.90
CA PRO A 276 -17.25 13.57 6.41
C PRO A 276 -16.87 12.16 6.88
N HIS A 277 -16.08 11.41 6.10
CA HIS A 277 -15.64 10.07 6.52
C HIS A 277 -14.82 10.12 7.82
N LEU A 278 -13.86 11.03 7.92
CA LEU A 278 -13.06 11.18 9.14
C LEU A 278 -13.88 11.65 10.35
N GLN A 279 -14.87 12.52 10.16
CA GLN A 279 -15.79 12.92 11.23
C GLN A 279 -16.64 11.73 11.72
N GLN A 280 -17.12 10.88 10.81
CA GLN A 280 -17.83 9.66 11.20
C GLN A 280 -16.90 8.67 11.91
N ALA A 281 -15.62 8.59 11.51
CA ALA A 281 -14.61 7.80 12.22
C ALA A 281 -14.42 8.29 13.66
N VAL A 282 -14.34 9.61 13.90
CA VAL A 282 -14.26 10.19 15.25
C VAL A 282 -15.44 9.76 16.12
N LEU A 283 -16.67 9.81 15.58
CA LEU A 283 -17.87 9.41 16.31
C LEU A 283 -17.83 7.92 16.67
N SER A 284 -17.44 7.08 15.72
CA SER A 284 -17.36 5.62 15.88
C SER A 284 -16.27 5.25 16.90
N TYR A 285 -15.08 5.88 16.85
CA TYR A 285 -14.03 5.69 17.86
C TYR A 285 -14.49 6.08 19.27
N ARG A 286 -15.27 7.17 19.42
CA ARG A 286 -15.85 7.54 20.72
C ARG A 286 -16.83 6.49 21.24
N ARG A 287 -17.67 5.92 20.37
CA ARG A 287 -18.60 4.82 20.74
C ARG A 287 -17.86 3.53 21.10
N ALA A 288 -16.75 3.26 20.41
CA ALA A 288 -15.85 2.15 20.68
C ALA A 288 -14.98 2.35 21.94
N ASN A 289 -15.13 3.46 22.68
CA ASN A 289 -14.31 3.81 23.84
C ASN A 289 -12.80 3.94 23.52
N GLU A 290 -12.49 4.48 22.33
CA GLU A 290 -11.13 4.80 21.86
C GLU A 290 -10.89 6.33 21.79
N PRO A 291 -10.90 7.06 22.93
CA PRO A 291 -10.86 8.52 22.94
C PRO A 291 -9.53 9.10 22.43
N LEU A 292 -8.42 8.38 22.61
CA LEU A 292 -7.12 8.80 22.10
C LEU A 292 -7.13 8.82 20.56
N ARG A 293 -7.61 7.75 19.93
CA ARG A 293 -7.71 7.67 18.47
C ARG A 293 -8.71 8.68 17.92
N ALA A 294 -9.86 8.84 18.58
CA ALA A 294 -10.84 9.87 18.22
C ALA A 294 -10.23 11.28 18.21
N ASN A 295 -9.39 11.62 19.18
CA ASN A 295 -8.72 12.92 19.23
C ASN A 295 -7.68 13.10 18.11
N LEU A 296 -6.91 12.06 17.78
CA LEU A 296 -5.95 12.11 16.66
C LEU A 296 -6.67 12.34 15.32
N VAL A 297 -7.76 11.61 15.08
CA VAL A 297 -8.55 11.78 13.86
C VAL A 297 -9.25 13.15 13.84
N GLN A 298 -9.69 13.67 14.99
CA GLN A 298 -10.24 15.03 15.07
C GLN A 298 -9.19 16.10 14.72
N GLN A 299 -7.96 15.97 15.22
CA GLN A 299 -6.87 16.88 14.84
C GLN A 299 -6.60 16.84 13.33
N ARG A 300 -6.65 15.64 12.73
CA ARG A 300 -6.53 15.48 11.28
C ARG A 300 -7.65 16.21 10.53
N VAL A 301 -8.89 16.08 10.98
CA VAL A 301 -10.04 16.83 10.42
C VAL A 301 -9.82 18.34 10.50
N ASP A 302 -9.39 18.85 11.66
CA ASP A 302 -9.17 20.29 11.87
C ASP A 302 -8.06 20.85 10.96
N LEU A 303 -7.00 20.06 10.74
CA LEU A 303 -5.92 20.38 9.80
C LEU A 303 -6.44 20.46 8.36
N LEU A 304 -7.26 19.49 7.93
CA LEU A 304 -7.79 19.44 6.57
C LEU A 304 -8.76 20.61 6.30
N ILE A 305 -9.62 20.95 7.26
CA ILE A 305 -10.51 22.13 7.17
C ILE A 305 -9.69 23.41 7.05
N THR A 306 -8.61 23.53 7.82
CA THR A 306 -7.72 24.69 7.75
C THR A 306 -7.02 24.79 6.40
N ALA A 307 -6.49 23.68 5.87
CA ALA A 307 -5.87 23.62 4.56
C ALA A 307 -6.85 23.99 3.44
N GLN A 308 -8.07 23.44 3.47
CA GLN A 308 -9.13 23.73 2.52
C GLN A 308 -9.48 25.22 2.49
N ARG A 309 -9.62 25.86 3.67
CA ARG A 309 -9.88 27.30 3.78
C ARG A 309 -8.74 28.17 3.26
N ALA A 310 -7.50 27.68 3.38
CA ALA A 310 -6.32 28.37 2.89
C ALA A 310 -6.04 28.11 1.40
N GLY A 311 -6.86 27.30 0.71
CA GLY A 311 -6.61 26.89 -0.68
C GLY A 311 -5.36 26.03 -0.85
N MET A 312 -4.88 25.40 0.23
CA MET A 312 -3.72 24.52 0.20
C MET A 312 -4.16 23.09 -0.11
N ASN A 313 -3.41 22.41 -0.99
CA ASN A 313 -3.58 20.97 -1.18
C ASN A 313 -2.78 20.22 -0.10
N PRO A 314 -3.43 19.42 0.78
CA PRO A 314 -2.74 18.66 1.81
C PRO A 314 -2.00 17.43 1.27
N THR A 315 -2.18 17.06 0.00
CA THR A 315 -1.41 16.00 -0.63
C THR A 315 -0.13 16.54 -1.26
N PRO A 316 1.01 15.82 -1.16
CA PRO A 316 2.17 16.13 -1.97
C PRO A 316 1.80 16.08 -3.47
N PRO A 317 2.45 16.88 -4.33
CA PRO A 317 2.21 16.85 -5.77
C PRO A 317 2.49 15.44 -6.32
N PRO A 318 1.76 15.01 -7.36
CA PRO A 318 2.01 13.73 -7.99
C PRO A 318 3.45 13.66 -8.48
N GLU A 319 4.13 12.55 -8.18
CA GLU A 319 5.49 12.32 -8.66
C GLU A 319 5.43 12.03 -10.17
N VAL A 320 6.22 12.77 -10.95
CA VAL A 320 6.28 12.59 -12.41
C VAL A 320 7.18 11.41 -12.72
N CYS A 321 6.69 10.48 -13.54
CA CYS A 321 7.55 9.49 -14.19
C CYS A 321 8.49 10.18 -15.18
N GLN A 322 9.78 10.32 -14.81
CA GLN A 322 10.85 10.68 -15.74
C GLN A 322 11.51 9.41 -16.27
#